data_AF-A0A1B8S695-F1
#
_entry.id   AF-A0A1B8S695-F1
#
_cell.length_a   1.000
_cell.length_b   1.000
_cell.length_c   1.000
_cell.angle_alpha   90.00
_cell.angle_beta   90.00
_cell.angle_gamma   90.00
#
_symmetry.space_group_name_H-M   'P 1'
#
loop_
_entity.id
_entity.type
_entity.pdbx_description
1 polymer ?
#
loop_
_entity_poly.entity_id
_entity_poly.type
_entity_poly.pdbx_seq_one_letter_code
_entity_poly.pdbx_strand_id
1 'polypeptide(L)'
;MSLQESIPPGPCTATAAQAASLQALLNTYLREMAPGSAVLTDARDAVEIPLSHIPARLRLRITYFSATGPHRFGPAQILFDGSSTWHSAPTVQVLTLIAQECFARLNSRDAGQLPEFLRGLFNSNAGIEQNLSRHAGTPDPDGFLSAEQALAYGHWLHPTPKSRDGLTNWQQAAYAPEYAGEFRLTFFAADKALVAQGSAQQPATEMLRQIPGLDGAFRLRPDEVLIPAHPLQAQMLRLDPEVQALLASGRLRDLGEAGCQFAATSSLRTLYAPDCPWMLKFSVPVRLTNSLRVTKHNELETGVSMARLLHQLGAGSLHPRFSILNDPAYLTLTLPGRRESGFEVIFRDNPFMGTAGNGICNLAALTADPLPGRTPLLNSLIQRLAADHGGTPADAARLWFEAYLTCMLDPVLDLY
;
A
#
# COMPACT_ATOMS: atom_id res chain seq x y z
N MET A 1 -28.37 -35.05 -25.79
CA MET A 1 -26.90 -35.03 -25.65
C MET A 1 -26.43 -33.68 -26.18
N SER A 2 -26.53 -32.64 -25.34
CA SER A 2 -26.14 -31.28 -25.71
C SER A 2 -24.71 -31.07 -25.24
N LEU A 3 -23.77 -30.94 -26.18
CA LEU A 3 -22.41 -30.50 -25.91
C LEU A 3 -22.52 -29.07 -25.35
N GLN A 4 -22.26 -28.91 -24.06
CA GLN A 4 -21.93 -27.61 -23.50
C GLN A 4 -20.61 -27.19 -24.14
N GLU A 5 -20.66 -26.16 -24.97
CA GLU A 5 -19.48 -25.43 -25.40
C GLU A 5 -18.72 -24.99 -24.16
N SER A 6 -17.54 -25.58 -23.96
CA SER A 6 -16.60 -25.17 -22.93
C SER A 6 -16.14 -23.75 -23.25
N ILE A 7 -16.62 -22.78 -22.47
CA ILE A 7 -16.05 -21.44 -22.41
C ILE A 7 -14.54 -21.62 -22.15
N PRO A 8 -13.65 -21.05 -22.97
CA PRO A 8 -12.21 -21.18 -22.75
C PRO A 8 -11.88 -20.67 -21.33
N PRO A 9 -11.04 -21.39 -20.56
CA PRO A 9 -10.69 -20.93 -19.23
C PRO A 9 -10.03 -19.57 -19.37
N GLY A 10 -10.57 -18.56 -18.67
CA GLY A 10 -9.92 -17.26 -18.55
C GLY A 10 -8.49 -17.44 -18.03
N PRO A 11 -7.60 -16.45 -18.25
CA PRO A 11 -6.21 -16.55 -17.81
C PRO A 11 -6.11 -16.95 -16.34
N CYS A 12 -5.35 -18.01 -16.07
CA CYS A 12 -5.18 -18.55 -14.72
C CYS A 12 -4.59 -17.49 -13.78
N THR A 13 -5.31 -17.14 -12.71
CA THR A 13 -4.89 -16.13 -11.73
C THR A 13 -3.57 -16.48 -11.06
N ALA A 14 -3.29 -17.78 -10.86
CA ALA A 14 -2.00 -18.26 -10.36
C ALA A 14 -0.84 -17.89 -11.28
N THR A 15 -0.99 -18.09 -12.61
CA THR A 15 0.05 -17.73 -13.59
C THR A 15 0.27 -16.22 -13.63
N ALA A 16 -0.81 -15.43 -13.57
CA ALA A 16 -0.71 -13.97 -13.54
C ALA A 16 -0.02 -13.46 -12.27
N ALA A 17 -0.31 -14.06 -11.10
CA ALA A 17 0.35 -13.73 -9.84
C ALA A 17 1.84 -14.05 -9.88
N GLN A 18 2.21 -15.23 -10.38
CA GLN A 18 3.61 -15.63 -10.54
C GLN A 18 4.36 -14.69 -11.48
N ALA A 19 3.75 -14.31 -12.61
CA ALA A 19 4.32 -13.35 -13.54
C ALA A 19 4.54 -12.00 -12.86
N ALA A 20 3.58 -11.49 -12.08
CA ALA A 20 3.71 -10.22 -11.36
C ALA A 20 4.81 -10.28 -10.29
N SER A 21 4.89 -11.36 -9.50
CA SER A 21 5.99 -11.56 -8.54
C SER A 21 7.35 -11.62 -9.23
N LEU A 22 7.43 -12.26 -10.41
CA LEU A 22 8.64 -12.29 -11.22
C LEU A 22 9.04 -10.89 -11.69
N GLN A 23 8.10 -10.12 -12.24
CA GLN A 23 8.35 -8.74 -12.66
C GLN A 23 8.91 -7.91 -11.51
N ALA A 24 8.27 -8.01 -10.34
CA ALA A 24 8.63 -7.16 -9.21
C ALA A 24 9.99 -7.52 -8.61
N LEU A 25 10.27 -8.81 -8.45
CA LEU A 25 11.58 -9.27 -7.98
C LEU A 25 12.71 -8.92 -8.95
N LEU A 26 12.53 -9.18 -10.25
CA LEU A 26 13.58 -8.94 -11.24
C LEU A 26 13.83 -7.45 -11.49
N ASN A 27 12.78 -6.63 -11.61
CA ASN A 27 12.99 -5.19 -11.76
C ASN A 27 13.72 -4.61 -10.55
N THR A 28 13.41 -5.08 -9.33
CA THR A 28 14.15 -4.70 -8.12
C THR A 28 15.61 -5.16 -8.18
N TYR A 29 15.84 -6.44 -8.51
CA TYR A 29 17.18 -7.02 -8.64
C TYR A 29 18.05 -6.27 -9.65
N LEU A 30 17.53 -6.04 -10.87
CA LEU A 30 18.27 -5.38 -11.94
C LEU A 30 18.60 -3.93 -11.59
N ARG A 31 17.69 -3.23 -10.90
CA ARG A 31 17.89 -1.84 -10.48
C ARG A 31 18.87 -1.71 -9.32
N GLU A 32 18.76 -2.55 -8.30
CA GLU A 32 19.44 -2.34 -7.01
C GLU A 32 20.67 -3.22 -6.82
N MET A 33 20.64 -4.46 -7.31
CA MET A 33 21.68 -5.48 -7.04
C MET A 33 22.60 -5.73 -8.23
N ALA A 34 22.11 -5.43 -9.43
CA ALA A 34 22.80 -5.71 -10.68
C ALA A 34 22.77 -4.54 -11.70
N PRO A 35 22.83 -3.25 -11.29
CA PRO A 35 22.80 -2.13 -12.24
C PRO A 35 24.05 -2.20 -13.14
N GLY A 36 23.92 -2.79 -14.33
CA GLY A 36 25.00 -2.98 -15.31
C GLY A 36 25.68 -4.36 -15.32
N SER A 37 25.43 -5.24 -14.34
CA SER A 37 25.95 -6.63 -14.38
C SER A 37 25.03 -7.60 -15.13
N ALA A 38 23.80 -7.19 -15.37
CA ALA A 38 22.88 -7.89 -16.25
C ALA A 38 23.24 -7.56 -17.70
N VAL A 39 23.64 -8.59 -18.46
CA VAL A 39 23.97 -8.42 -19.87
C VAL A 39 22.67 -8.41 -20.64
N LEU A 40 22.28 -7.22 -21.13
CA LEU A 40 21.24 -7.12 -22.16
C LEU A 40 21.83 -7.63 -23.46
N THR A 41 21.05 -8.41 -24.21
CA THR A 41 21.41 -8.73 -25.59
C THR A 41 21.50 -7.46 -26.43
N ASP A 42 22.24 -7.49 -27.54
CA ASP A 42 22.33 -6.33 -28.46
C ASP A 42 20.94 -5.85 -28.92
N ALA A 43 20.01 -6.79 -29.09
CA ALA A 43 18.62 -6.52 -29.46
C ALA A 43 17.73 -6.06 -28.29
N ARG A 44 18.22 -6.07 -27.04
CA ARG A 44 17.48 -5.78 -25.80
C ARG A 44 16.20 -6.62 -25.63
N ASP A 45 16.20 -7.79 -26.23
CA ASP A 45 15.09 -8.75 -26.24
C ASP A 45 15.23 -9.84 -25.16
N ALA A 46 16.36 -9.87 -24.46
CA ALA A 46 16.59 -10.72 -23.30
C ALA A 46 17.60 -10.10 -22.32
N VAL A 47 17.56 -10.61 -21.09
CA VAL A 47 18.56 -10.35 -20.05
C VAL A 47 19.20 -11.67 -19.62
N GLU A 48 20.54 -11.69 -19.58
CA GLU A 48 21.31 -12.80 -19.03
C GLU A 48 21.87 -12.45 -17.65
N ILE A 49 21.64 -13.35 -16.69
CA ILE A 49 22.02 -13.20 -15.30
C ILE A 49 22.90 -14.41 -14.93
N PRO A 50 24.21 -14.22 -14.74
CA PRO A 50 25.06 -15.26 -14.17
C PRO A 50 24.68 -15.46 -12.70
N LEU A 51 24.58 -16.73 -12.27
CA LEU A 51 24.31 -17.08 -10.88
C LEU A 51 25.65 -17.34 -10.19
N SER A 52 25.94 -16.60 -9.12
CA SER A 52 27.20 -16.74 -8.37
C SER A 52 27.18 -17.91 -7.38
N HIS A 53 25.99 -18.37 -7.01
CA HIS A 53 25.78 -19.43 -6.02
C HIS A 53 25.71 -20.84 -6.64
N ILE A 54 25.58 -20.95 -7.97
CA ILE A 54 25.62 -22.22 -8.71
C ILE A 54 26.30 -22.00 -10.07
N PRO A 55 26.98 -23.00 -10.67
CA PRO A 55 27.63 -22.86 -11.98
C PRO A 55 26.60 -22.88 -13.12
N ALA A 56 25.82 -21.80 -13.23
CA ALA A 56 24.76 -21.66 -14.21
C ALA A 56 24.46 -20.18 -14.54
N ARG A 57 23.76 -19.98 -15.65
CA ARG A 57 23.23 -18.67 -16.07
C ARG A 57 21.74 -18.76 -16.39
N LEU A 58 21.00 -17.74 -15.99
CA LEU A 58 19.61 -17.54 -16.39
C LEU A 58 19.54 -16.61 -17.60
N ARG A 59 18.63 -16.90 -18.51
CA ARG A 59 18.22 -15.99 -19.60
C ARG A 59 16.72 -15.78 -19.50
N LEU A 60 16.30 -14.52 -19.43
CA LEU A 60 14.89 -14.15 -19.47
C LEU A 60 14.61 -13.33 -20.71
N ARG A 61 13.56 -13.68 -21.45
CA ARG A 61 13.08 -12.85 -22.56
C ARG A 61 12.52 -11.54 -21.99
N ILE A 62 12.84 -10.41 -22.62
CA ILE A 62 12.21 -9.12 -22.39
C ILE A 62 11.10 -8.96 -23.44
N THR A 63 9.86 -8.91 -22.98
CA THR A 63 8.69 -8.64 -23.83
C THR A 63 8.38 -7.16 -23.94
N TYR A 64 8.86 -6.36 -22.98
CA TYR A 64 8.85 -4.89 -23.04
C TYR A 64 10.07 -4.33 -22.33
N PHE A 65 10.90 -3.59 -23.07
CA PHE A 65 12.02 -2.86 -22.52
C PHE A 65 11.58 -1.46 -22.10
N SER A 66 11.85 -1.07 -20.85
CA SER A 66 11.61 0.29 -20.35
C SER A 66 12.92 1.01 -20.09
N ALA A 67 13.05 2.24 -20.58
CA ALA A 67 14.18 3.11 -20.24
C ALA A 67 14.13 3.60 -18.78
N THR A 68 12.95 3.54 -18.14
CA THR A 68 12.70 4.04 -16.78
C THR A 68 12.53 2.93 -15.74
N GLY A 69 12.73 1.67 -16.12
CA GLY A 69 12.85 0.55 -15.19
C GLY A 69 11.78 -0.55 -15.22
N PRO A 70 10.46 -0.32 -15.40
CA PRO A 70 9.48 -1.41 -15.39
C PRO A 70 9.54 -2.25 -16.66
N HIS A 71 10.55 -3.12 -16.76
CA HIS A 71 10.64 -4.11 -17.83
C HIS A 71 9.53 -5.15 -17.67
N ARG A 72 9.10 -5.75 -18.78
CA ARG A 72 8.28 -6.96 -18.77
C ARG A 72 9.10 -8.14 -19.23
N PHE A 73 9.14 -9.17 -18.38
CA PHE A 73 9.80 -10.44 -18.65
C PHE A 73 8.81 -11.49 -19.17
N GLY A 74 9.24 -12.30 -20.12
CA GLY A 74 8.56 -13.48 -20.63
C GLY A 74 9.18 -14.78 -20.10
N PRO A 75 9.10 -15.88 -20.89
CA PRO A 75 9.69 -17.16 -20.51
C PRO A 75 11.19 -17.06 -20.18
N ALA A 76 11.62 -17.90 -19.24
CA ALA A 76 13.00 -18.00 -18.79
C ALA A 76 13.61 -19.35 -19.16
N GLN A 77 14.93 -19.35 -19.32
CA GLN A 77 15.73 -20.54 -19.55
C GLN A 77 16.96 -20.52 -18.64
N ILE A 78 17.50 -21.70 -18.34
CA ILE A 78 18.73 -21.88 -17.58
C ILE A 78 19.74 -22.71 -18.38
N LEU A 79 21.01 -22.32 -18.32
CA LEU A 79 22.14 -23.06 -18.89
C LEU A 79 23.13 -23.36 -17.76
N PHE A 80 23.46 -24.63 -17.56
CA PHE A 80 24.48 -25.08 -16.61
C PHE A 80 25.85 -25.09 -17.27
N ASP A 81 26.91 -24.81 -16.52
CA ASP A 81 28.27 -24.86 -17.03
C ASP A 81 28.61 -26.28 -17.52
N GLY A 82 29.30 -26.36 -18.66
CA GLY A 82 29.59 -27.63 -19.34
C GLY A 82 28.45 -28.17 -20.19
N SER A 83 27.24 -27.58 -20.13
CA SER A 83 26.17 -27.83 -21.09
C SER A 83 26.19 -26.80 -22.23
N SER A 84 25.74 -27.21 -23.41
CA SER A 84 25.42 -26.31 -24.53
C SER A 84 23.92 -26.11 -24.73
N THR A 85 23.08 -26.74 -23.89
CA THR A 85 21.63 -26.75 -24.04
C THR A 85 20.95 -25.88 -22.99
N TRP A 86 20.11 -24.95 -23.46
CA TRP A 86 19.23 -24.17 -22.60
C TRP A 86 17.98 -24.98 -22.23
N HIS A 87 17.69 -25.03 -20.93
CA HIS A 87 16.50 -25.71 -20.40
C HIS A 87 15.45 -24.68 -19.98
N SER A 88 14.16 -24.98 -20.20
CA SER A 88 13.08 -24.12 -19.70
C SER A 88 13.11 -24.03 -18.18
N ALA A 89 13.04 -22.81 -17.64
CA ALA A 89 13.01 -22.55 -16.21
C ALA A 89 11.63 -22.02 -15.80
N PRO A 90 10.82 -22.78 -15.02
CA PRO A 90 9.53 -22.33 -14.53
C PRO A 90 9.65 -21.11 -13.61
N THR A 91 8.65 -20.23 -13.60
CA THR A 91 8.67 -18.96 -12.85
C THR A 91 9.03 -19.12 -11.37
N VAL A 92 8.47 -20.13 -10.69
CA VAL A 92 8.78 -20.42 -9.27
C VAL A 92 10.26 -20.77 -9.06
N GLN A 93 10.86 -21.51 -9.99
CA GLN A 93 12.29 -21.81 -9.95
C GLN A 93 13.10 -20.51 -10.11
N VAL A 94 12.75 -19.67 -11.08
CA VAL A 94 13.42 -18.39 -11.32
C VAL A 94 13.34 -17.47 -10.09
N LEU A 95 12.17 -17.35 -9.48
CA LEU A 95 11.98 -16.59 -8.23
C LEU A 95 12.96 -17.05 -7.13
N THR A 96 13.12 -18.35 -6.99
CA THR A 96 14.01 -18.95 -5.98
C THR A 96 15.48 -18.70 -6.30
N LEU A 97 15.89 -18.88 -7.56
CA LEU A 97 17.26 -18.65 -8.01
C LEU A 97 17.67 -17.19 -7.88
N ILE A 98 16.79 -16.25 -8.24
CA ILE A 98 17.07 -14.81 -8.10
C ILE A 98 17.13 -14.41 -6.63
N ALA A 99 16.25 -14.96 -5.77
CA ALA A 99 16.35 -14.75 -4.33
C ALA A 99 17.69 -15.24 -3.78
N GLN A 100 18.10 -16.47 -4.11
CA GLN A 100 19.41 -17.01 -3.72
C GLN A 100 20.56 -16.14 -4.23
N GLU A 101 20.46 -15.63 -5.46
CA GLU A 101 21.47 -14.74 -6.03
C GLU A 101 21.57 -13.40 -5.30
N CYS A 102 20.44 -12.80 -4.88
CA CYS A 102 20.46 -11.61 -4.04
C CYS A 102 21.27 -11.84 -2.76
N PHE A 103 21.00 -12.94 -2.05
CA PHE A 103 21.67 -13.24 -0.77
C PHE A 103 23.14 -13.62 -0.93
N ALA A 104 23.49 -14.30 -2.03
CA ALA A 104 24.87 -14.60 -2.38
C ALA A 104 25.67 -13.30 -2.60
N ARG A 105 25.11 -12.34 -3.37
CA ARG A 105 25.75 -11.03 -3.62
C ARG A 105 25.87 -10.16 -2.38
N LEU A 106 24.88 -10.20 -1.50
CA LEU A 106 24.91 -9.50 -0.21
C LEU A 106 25.92 -10.11 0.78
N ASN A 107 26.52 -11.27 0.46
CA ASN A 107 27.36 -12.04 1.38
C ASN A 107 26.65 -12.26 2.74
N SER A 108 25.34 -12.47 2.72
CA SER A 108 24.58 -12.68 3.96
C SER A 108 25.01 -13.97 4.63
N ARG A 109 25.31 -13.89 5.92
CA ARG A 109 25.76 -15.02 6.75
C ARG A 109 24.66 -15.54 7.66
N ASP A 110 23.53 -14.85 7.74
CA ASP A 110 22.40 -15.24 8.56
C ASP A 110 21.53 -16.24 7.81
N ALA A 111 21.58 -17.50 8.26
CA ALA A 111 20.84 -18.60 7.66
C ALA A 111 19.31 -18.42 7.71
N GLY A 112 18.79 -17.52 8.56
CA GLY A 112 17.36 -17.24 8.67
C GLY A 112 16.81 -16.31 7.59
N GLN A 113 17.63 -15.44 7.00
CA GLN A 113 17.14 -14.35 6.15
C GLN A 113 16.60 -14.81 4.79
N LEU A 114 17.30 -15.74 4.12
CA LEU A 114 16.84 -16.28 2.82
C LEU A 114 15.51 -17.04 2.99
N PRO A 115 15.34 -17.96 3.96
CA PRO A 115 14.04 -18.58 4.24
C PRO A 115 12.94 -17.57 4.55
N GLU A 116 13.22 -16.53 5.36
CA GLU A 116 12.24 -15.48 5.66
C GLU A 116 11.82 -14.71 4.40
N PHE A 117 12.79 -14.34 3.55
CA PHE A 117 12.53 -13.64 2.31
C PHE A 117 11.71 -14.49 1.33
N LEU A 118 12.06 -15.76 1.13
CA LEU A 118 11.30 -16.68 0.29
C LEU A 118 9.86 -16.87 0.80
N ARG A 119 9.69 -16.98 2.12
CA ARG A 119 8.34 -17.03 2.73
C ARG A 119 7.54 -15.77 2.41
N GLY A 120 8.14 -14.58 2.56
CA GLY A 120 7.51 -13.31 2.20
C GLY A 120 7.16 -13.21 0.71
N LEU A 121 8.05 -13.69 -0.16
CA LEU A 121 7.87 -13.72 -1.62
C LEU A 121 6.66 -14.58 -2.01
N PHE A 122 6.59 -15.80 -1.51
CA PHE A 122 5.48 -16.71 -1.83
C PHE A 122 4.17 -16.31 -1.14
N ASN A 123 4.22 -15.77 0.08
CA ASN A 123 3.05 -15.16 0.72
C ASN A 123 2.50 -14.00 -0.13
N SER A 124 3.37 -13.16 -0.67
CA SER A 124 2.97 -12.08 -1.57
C SER A 124 2.36 -12.61 -2.86
N ASN A 125 2.95 -13.63 -3.48
CA ASN A 125 2.39 -14.26 -4.68
C ASN A 125 0.96 -14.78 -4.43
N ALA A 126 0.75 -15.51 -3.34
CA ALA A 126 -0.57 -16.02 -2.96
C ALA A 126 -1.58 -14.88 -2.71
N GLY A 127 -1.13 -13.79 -2.06
CA GLY A 127 -1.95 -12.60 -1.86
C GLY A 127 -2.37 -11.92 -3.17
N ILE A 128 -1.46 -11.84 -4.15
CA ILE A 128 -1.79 -11.33 -5.50
C ILE A 128 -2.82 -12.24 -6.16
N GLU A 129 -2.61 -13.56 -6.18
CA GLU A 129 -3.55 -14.52 -6.78
C GLU A 129 -4.96 -14.39 -6.21
N GLN A 130 -5.08 -14.26 -4.88
CA GLN A 130 -6.35 -14.07 -4.20
C GLN A 130 -7.00 -12.73 -4.57
N ASN A 131 -6.22 -11.65 -4.61
CA ASN A 131 -6.68 -10.32 -5.03
C ASN A 131 -7.19 -10.33 -6.47
N LEU A 132 -6.48 -10.98 -7.40
CA LEU A 132 -6.90 -11.10 -8.80
C LEU A 132 -8.21 -11.88 -8.94
N SER A 133 -8.33 -12.97 -8.20
CA SER A 133 -9.53 -13.82 -8.22
C SER A 133 -10.75 -13.06 -7.69
N ARG A 134 -10.57 -12.26 -6.64
CA ARG A 134 -11.63 -11.42 -6.05
C ARG A 134 -12.05 -10.29 -6.98
N HIS A 135 -11.10 -9.61 -7.62
CA HIS A 135 -11.38 -8.43 -8.44
C HIS A 135 -11.74 -8.74 -9.90
N ALA A 136 -11.64 -10.00 -10.36
CA ALA A 136 -11.89 -10.35 -11.76
C ALA A 136 -13.23 -9.83 -12.31
N GLY A 137 -14.27 -9.77 -11.47
CA GLY A 137 -15.61 -9.29 -11.84
C GLY A 137 -15.97 -7.89 -11.33
N THR A 138 -15.07 -7.18 -10.65
CA THR A 138 -15.38 -5.84 -10.13
C THR A 138 -15.27 -4.78 -11.24
N PRO A 139 -16.07 -3.70 -11.20
CA PRO A 139 -15.90 -2.58 -12.12
C PRO A 139 -14.54 -1.89 -11.90
N ASP A 140 -14.11 -1.11 -12.90
CA ASP A 140 -12.96 -0.23 -12.75
C ASP A 140 -13.26 0.82 -11.67
N PRO A 141 -12.27 1.26 -10.87
CA PRO A 141 -12.49 2.27 -9.85
C PRO A 141 -12.88 3.61 -10.47
N ASP A 142 -13.88 4.24 -9.87
CA ASP A 142 -14.52 5.48 -10.31
C ASP A 142 -14.49 6.59 -9.24
N GLY A 143 -13.86 6.34 -8.08
CA GLY A 143 -13.70 7.31 -7.01
C GLY A 143 -12.59 6.95 -6.02
N PHE A 144 -12.39 7.84 -5.05
CA PHE A 144 -11.26 7.79 -4.13
C PHE A 144 -11.10 6.43 -3.44
N LEU A 145 -12.15 5.93 -2.78
CA LEU A 145 -12.06 4.67 -2.03
C LEU A 145 -11.87 3.46 -2.94
N SER A 146 -12.61 3.38 -4.06
CA SER A 146 -12.47 2.25 -4.98
C SER A 146 -11.07 2.21 -5.60
N ALA A 147 -10.46 3.38 -5.88
CA ALA A 147 -9.07 3.47 -6.33
C ALA A 147 -8.06 3.05 -5.23
N GLU A 148 -8.30 3.41 -3.97
CA GLU A 148 -7.48 2.94 -2.84
C GLU A 148 -7.52 1.42 -2.66
N GLN A 149 -8.62 0.78 -3.06
CA GLN A 149 -8.86 -0.66 -2.93
C GLN A 149 -8.47 -1.48 -4.18
N ALA A 150 -8.27 -0.83 -5.33
CA ALA A 150 -8.03 -1.48 -6.62
C ALA A 150 -6.60 -2.01 -6.82
N LEU A 151 -5.65 -1.71 -5.92
CA LEU A 151 -4.24 -2.02 -6.14
C LEU A 151 -3.91 -3.52 -5.90
N ALA A 152 -4.33 -4.41 -6.80
CA ALA A 152 -4.24 -5.87 -6.64
C ALA A 152 -2.79 -6.40 -6.55
N TYR A 153 -1.88 -5.86 -7.36
CA TYR A 153 -0.48 -6.30 -7.45
C TYR A 153 0.44 -5.66 -6.41
N GLY A 154 0.14 -4.43 -6.00
CA GLY A 154 0.96 -3.65 -5.07
C GLY A 154 2.13 -2.96 -5.76
N HIS A 155 3.20 -2.71 -5.01
CA HIS A 155 4.36 -1.97 -5.52
C HIS A 155 5.15 -2.80 -6.54
N TRP A 156 5.21 -2.33 -7.80
CA TRP A 156 5.84 -3.05 -8.91
C TRP A 156 7.36 -3.24 -8.77
N LEU A 157 8.01 -2.46 -7.90
CA LEU A 157 9.44 -2.52 -7.62
C LEU A 157 9.68 -2.89 -6.15
N HIS A 158 8.93 -3.87 -5.65
CA HIS A 158 9.16 -4.46 -4.34
C HIS A 158 9.01 -5.97 -4.50
N PRO A 159 9.88 -6.81 -3.92
CA PRO A 159 9.82 -8.26 -4.12
C PRO A 159 8.61 -8.90 -3.43
N THR A 160 8.11 -8.30 -2.34
CA THR A 160 7.03 -8.87 -1.51
C THR A 160 5.84 -7.90 -1.31
N PRO A 161 5.30 -7.26 -2.36
CA PRO A 161 4.43 -6.09 -2.27
C PRO A 161 3.08 -6.35 -1.59
N LYS A 162 2.64 -7.61 -1.53
CA LYS A 162 1.43 -8.09 -0.87
C LYS A 162 1.71 -9.11 0.23
N SER A 163 2.96 -9.20 0.69
CA SER A 163 3.24 -9.94 1.91
C SER A 163 2.62 -9.20 3.10
N ARG A 164 1.78 -9.91 3.85
CA ARG A 164 1.06 -9.41 5.03
C ARG A 164 1.39 -10.26 6.26
N ASP A 165 2.69 -10.48 6.45
CA ASP A 165 3.19 -11.14 7.65
C ASP A 165 2.63 -10.46 8.90
N GLY A 166 1.98 -11.25 9.76
CA GLY A 166 1.33 -10.78 10.97
C GLY A 166 -0.20 -10.68 10.89
N LEU A 167 -0.82 -10.91 9.71
CA LEU A 167 -2.28 -10.94 9.58
C LEU A 167 -2.81 -12.34 9.23
N THR A 168 -3.76 -12.81 10.04
CA THR A 168 -4.56 -14.00 9.72
C THR A 168 -5.50 -13.74 8.54
N ASN A 169 -6.00 -14.80 7.89
CA ASN A 169 -6.87 -14.67 6.72
C ASN A 169 -8.14 -13.85 7.00
N TRP A 170 -8.77 -14.01 8.17
CA TRP A 170 -9.95 -13.24 8.53
C TRP A 170 -9.62 -11.76 8.76
N GLN A 171 -8.47 -11.46 9.37
CA GLN A 171 -8.00 -10.08 9.55
C GLN A 171 -7.71 -9.43 8.21
N GLN A 172 -7.12 -10.15 7.25
CA GLN A 172 -6.95 -9.64 5.89
C GLN A 172 -8.30 -9.33 5.26
N ALA A 173 -9.28 -10.24 5.38
CA ALA A 173 -10.61 -10.01 4.85
C ALA A 173 -11.33 -8.80 5.46
N ALA A 174 -11.13 -8.54 6.74
CA ALA A 174 -11.75 -7.42 7.44
C ALA A 174 -11.02 -6.08 7.20
N TYR A 175 -9.69 -6.09 7.12
CA TYR A 175 -8.88 -4.87 7.26
C TYR A 175 -7.98 -4.55 6.07
N ALA A 176 -7.78 -5.46 5.11
CA ALA A 176 -7.00 -5.15 3.91
C ALA A 176 -7.87 -4.44 2.86
N PRO A 177 -7.36 -3.37 2.22
CA PRO A 177 -8.15 -2.56 1.30
C PRO A 177 -8.73 -3.36 0.12
N GLU A 178 -8.01 -4.36 -0.40
CA GLU A 178 -8.44 -5.20 -1.52
C GLU A 178 -9.65 -6.08 -1.23
N TYR A 179 -10.06 -6.16 0.04
CA TYR A 179 -11.23 -6.90 0.44
C TYR A 179 -12.47 -6.02 0.59
N ALA A 180 -12.31 -4.70 0.47
CA ALA A 180 -13.34 -3.70 0.70
C ALA A 180 -14.08 -3.90 2.03
N GLY A 181 -13.35 -4.35 3.06
CA GLY A 181 -13.89 -4.54 4.40
C GLY A 181 -14.18 -3.20 5.08
N GLU A 182 -15.32 -3.16 5.76
CA GLU A 182 -15.77 -2.03 6.57
C GLU A 182 -15.89 -2.45 8.03
N PHE A 183 -15.45 -1.58 8.94
CA PHE A 183 -15.42 -1.88 10.37
C PHE A 183 -15.48 -0.61 11.22
N ARG A 184 -15.96 -0.76 12.46
CA ARG A 184 -15.96 0.32 13.45
C ARG A 184 -14.61 0.40 14.15
N LEU A 185 -14.29 1.59 14.66
CA LEU A 185 -13.12 1.78 15.52
C LEU A 185 -13.37 1.19 16.90
N THR A 186 -12.31 0.73 17.56
CA THR A 186 -12.33 0.41 18.98
C THR A 186 -11.97 1.64 19.78
N PHE A 187 -12.59 1.84 20.95
CA PHE A 187 -12.35 2.99 21.80
C PHE A 187 -11.95 2.60 23.22
N PHE A 188 -11.10 3.45 23.81
CA PHE A 188 -10.71 3.38 25.21
C PHE A 188 -11.01 4.71 25.90
N ALA A 189 -11.37 4.68 27.19
CA ALA A 189 -11.35 5.86 28.06
C ALA A 189 -10.04 5.85 28.86
N ALA A 190 -9.18 6.83 28.62
CA ALA A 190 -7.91 7.00 29.32
C ALA A 190 -8.00 8.12 30.36
N ASP A 191 -7.35 7.94 31.50
CA ASP A 191 -7.04 9.03 32.44
C ASP A 191 -6.37 10.19 31.68
N LYS A 192 -6.94 11.39 31.80
CA LYS A 192 -6.48 12.61 31.12
C LYS A 192 -4.99 12.88 31.31
N ALA A 193 -4.42 12.47 32.45
CA ALA A 193 -3.00 12.67 32.75
C ALA A 193 -2.07 11.81 31.87
N LEU A 194 -2.59 10.77 31.22
CA LEU A 194 -1.86 9.94 30.28
C LEU A 194 -1.91 10.48 28.85
N VAL A 195 -2.86 11.35 28.52
CA VAL A 195 -3.12 11.73 27.14
C VAL A 195 -2.14 12.79 26.67
N ALA A 196 -1.51 12.53 25.53
CA ALA A 196 -0.75 13.51 24.78
C ALA A 196 -1.47 13.79 23.45
N GLN A 197 -1.59 15.06 23.10
CA GLN A 197 -2.14 15.49 21.81
C GLN A 197 -1.38 16.71 21.29
N GLY A 198 -1.38 16.86 19.97
CA GLY A 198 -0.93 18.08 19.31
C GLY A 198 -1.91 18.42 18.21
N SER A 199 -2.11 19.72 17.97
CA SER A 199 -3.00 20.19 16.91
C SER A 199 -2.55 21.53 16.33
N ALA A 200 -2.82 21.74 15.05
CA ALA A 200 -2.52 22.97 14.34
C ALA A 200 -3.57 24.05 14.62
N GLN A 201 -4.84 23.65 14.74
CA GLN A 201 -6.00 24.55 14.79
C GLN A 201 -6.99 24.13 15.89
N GLN A 202 -7.49 22.89 15.82
CA GLN A 202 -8.51 22.35 16.73
C GLN A 202 -7.97 21.16 17.55
N PRO A 203 -8.25 21.06 18.86
CA PRO A 203 -7.85 19.90 19.66
C PRO A 203 -8.35 18.57 19.07
N ALA A 204 -7.49 17.54 19.08
CA ALA A 204 -7.80 16.22 18.53
C ALA A 204 -9.03 15.59 19.22
N THR A 205 -9.23 15.88 20.51
CA THR A 205 -10.40 15.41 21.27
C THR A 205 -11.72 16.02 20.82
N GLU A 206 -11.71 17.23 20.25
CA GLU A 206 -12.91 17.84 19.65
C GLU A 206 -13.15 17.29 18.25
N MET A 207 -12.09 17.11 17.45
CA MET A 207 -12.16 16.47 16.14
C MET A 207 -12.74 15.05 16.24
N LEU A 208 -12.38 14.31 17.28
CA LEU A 208 -12.92 12.99 17.56
C LEU A 208 -14.45 12.98 17.70
N ARG A 209 -15.05 14.02 18.30
CA ARG A 209 -16.52 14.12 18.46
C ARG A 209 -17.25 14.32 17.13
N GLN A 210 -16.54 14.70 16.08
CA GLN A 210 -17.10 14.88 14.74
C GLN A 210 -17.20 13.55 13.98
N ILE A 211 -16.70 12.44 14.53
CA ILE A 211 -16.90 11.10 13.96
C ILE A 211 -18.40 10.75 14.07
N PRO A 212 -19.11 10.51 12.96
CA PRO A 212 -20.52 10.19 12.99
C PRO A 212 -20.82 8.94 13.83
N GLY A 213 -21.91 8.97 14.60
CA GLY A 213 -22.33 7.85 15.44
C GLY A 213 -21.52 7.66 16.73
N LEU A 214 -20.61 8.59 17.07
CA LEU A 214 -19.86 8.55 18.33
C LEU A 214 -20.54 9.33 19.46
N ASP A 215 -21.37 10.31 19.14
CA ASP A 215 -22.09 11.10 20.14
C ASP A 215 -22.98 10.21 21.01
N GLY A 216 -22.89 10.39 22.33
CA GLY A 216 -23.60 9.57 23.31
C GLY A 216 -23.22 8.08 23.37
N ALA A 217 -22.29 7.59 22.54
CA ALA A 217 -21.93 6.17 22.49
C ALA A 217 -21.31 5.67 23.81
N PHE A 218 -20.63 6.55 24.54
CA PHE A 218 -19.96 6.21 25.79
C PHE A 218 -20.20 7.26 26.88
N ARG A 219 -20.28 6.80 28.13
CA ARG A 219 -20.29 7.66 29.31
C ARG A 219 -18.90 7.72 29.93
N LEU A 220 -18.20 8.84 29.68
CA LEU A 220 -16.89 9.13 30.27
C LEU A 220 -17.03 9.63 31.72
N ARG A 221 -16.05 9.32 32.55
CA ARG A 221 -15.85 9.96 33.86
C ARG A 221 -15.23 11.37 33.68
N PRO A 222 -15.33 12.26 34.69
CA PRO A 222 -14.84 13.64 34.56
C PRO A 222 -13.37 13.79 34.14
N ASP A 223 -12.52 12.82 34.50
CA ASP A 223 -11.09 12.84 34.19
C ASP A 223 -10.70 11.83 33.09
N GLU A 224 -11.67 11.35 32.31
CA GLU A 224 -11.43 10.45 31.19
C GLU A 224 -11.47 11.18 29.85
N VAL A 225 -10.57 10.79 28.95
CA VAL A 225 -10.53 11.22 27.56
C VAL A 225 -10.65 9.99 26.67
N LEU A 226 -11.46 10.13 25.61
CA LEU A 226 -11.69 9.06 24.65
C LEU A 226 -10.50 8.94 23.68
N ILE A 227 -10.02 7.72 23.46
CA ILE A 227 -8.90 7.39 22.56
C ILE A 227 -9.38 6.34 21.55
N PRO A 228 -9.33 6.61 20.23
CA PRO A 228 -9.64 5.62 19.22
C PRO A 228 -8.44 4.71 18.96
N ALA A 229 -8.71 3.49 18.51
CA ALA A 229 -7.74 2.55 18.01
C ALA A 229 -8.33 1.77 16.82
N HIS A 230 -7.48 1.41 15.88
CA HIS A 230 -7.82 0.43 14.86
C HIS A 230 -8.10 -0.93 15.55
N PRO A 231 -9.10 -1.74 15.14
CA PRO A 231 -9.37 -3.04 15.77
C PRO A 231 -8.15 -3.99 15.87
N LEU A 232 -7.35 -4.11 14.80
CA LEU A 232 -6.04 -4.79 14.83
C LEU A 232 -5.07 -4.25 15.90
N GLN A 233 -4.95 -2.93 15.99
CA GLN A 233 -4.12 -2.27 16.98
C GLN A 233 -4.64 -2.56 18.39
N ALA A 234 -5.95 -2.45 18.62
CA ALA A 234 -6.60 -2.73 19.90
C ALA A 234 -6.39 -4.18 20.37
N GLN A 235 -6.46 -5.17 19.46
CA GLN A 235 -6.15 -6.56 19.79
C GLN A 235 -4.74 -6.71 20.36
N MET A 236 -3.76 -6.03 19.77
CA MET A 236 -2.38 -6.10 20.26
C MET A 236 -2.16 -5.29 21.53
N LEU A 237 -2.78 -4.12 21.65
CA LEU A 237 -2.71 -3.31 22.86
C LEU A 237 -3.25 -4.07 24.08
N ARG A 238 -4.30 -4.88 23.93
CA ARG A 238 -4.84 -5.74 25.02
C ARG A 238 -3.85 -6.81 25.50
N LEU A 239 -2.87 -7.18 24.67
CA LEU A 239 -1.84 -8.15 25.01
C LEU A 239 -0.58 -7.51 25.58
N ASP A 240 -0.46 -6.17 25.54
CA ASP A 240 0.68 -5.45 26.08
C ASP A 240 0.61 -5.38 27.63
N PRO A 241 1.64 -5.83 28.37
CA PRO A 241 1.62 -5.87 29.83
C PRO A 241 1.37 -4.52 30.51
N GLU A 242 1.87 -3.42 29.94
CA GLU A 242 1.68 -2.09 30.53
C GLU A 242 0.24 -1.60 30.32
N VAL A 243 -0.33 -1.88 29.15
CA VAL A 243 -1.74 -1.60 28.87
C VAL A 243 -2.63 -2.44 29.78
N GLN A 244 -2.30 -3.71 30.00
CA GLN A 244 -3.00 -4.56 30.96
C GLN A 244 -2.96 -3.99 32.40
N ALA A 245 -1.83 -3.43 32.82
CA ALA A 245 -1.72 -2.76 34.12
C ALA A 245 -2.59 -1.49 34.21
N LEU A 246 -2.67 -0.70 33.13
CA LEU A 246 -3.57 0.46 33.06
C LEU A 246 -5.05 0.05 33.09
N LEU A 247 -5.41 -1.03 32.41
CA LEU A 247 -6.76 -1.61 32.44
C LEU A 247 -7.11 -2.10 33.85
N ALA A 248 -6.21 -2.84 34.50
CA ALA A 248 -6.41 -3.38 35.85
C ALA A 248 -6.55 -2.28 36.92
N SER A 249 -5.79 -1.18 36.78
CA SER A 249 -5.88 -0.03 37.69
C SER A 249 -7.08 0.90 37.40
N GLY A 250 -7.80 0.68 36.30
CA GLY A 250 -8.92 1.52 35.86
C GLY A 250 -8.52 2.88 35.31
N ARG A 251 -7.21 3.13 35.11
CA ARG A 251 -6.66 4.33 34.45
C ARG A 251 -6.83 4.29 32.93
N LEU A 252 -7.09 3.10 32.39
CA LEU A 252 -7.59 2.89 31.03
C LEU A 252 -8.80 1.98 31.14
N ARG A 253 -9.82 2.21 30.31
CA ARG A 253 -10.99 1.32 30.20
C ARG A 253 -11.26 1.03 28.75
N ASP A 254 -11.38 -0.25 28.42
CA ASP A 254 -11.85 -0.69 27.11
C ASP A 254 -13.35 -0.47 27.02
N LEU A 255 -13.78 0.28 26.00
CA LEU A 255 -15.18 0.64 25.79
C LEU A 255 -15.81 -0.16 24.65
N GLY A 256 -15.01 -0.87 23.85
CA GLY A 256 -15.46 -1.59 22.67
C GLY A 256 -15.62 -0.70 21.43
N GLU A 257 -16.48 -1.13 20.50
CA GLU A 257 -16.61 -0.55 19.17
C GLU A 257 -17.76 0.47 19.08
N ALA A 258 -17.53 1.59 18.39
CA ALA A 258 -18.56 2.62 18.15
C ALA A 258 -18.27 3.45 16.89
N GLY A 259 -19.18 4.38 16.58
CA GLY A 259 -19.06 5.27 15.43
C GLY A 259 -19.50 4.66 14.11
N CYS A 260 -19.25 5.40 13.04
CA CYS A 260 -19.47 4.97 11.66
C CYS A 260 -18.49 3.86 11.27
N GLN A 261 -18.80 3.20 10.17
CA GLN A 261 -17.89 2.23 9.57
C GLN A 261 -16.81 2.96 8.78
N PHE A 262 -15.58 2.49 8.92
CA PHE A 262 -14.44 2.93 8.16
C PHE A 262 -13.96 1.81 7.25
N ALA A 263 -13.42 2.19 6.09
CA ALA A 263 -12.71 1.31 5.19
C ALA A 263 -11.22 1.65 5.18
N ALA A 264 -10.38 0.62 5.06
CA ALA A 264 -8.95 0.80 4.91
C ALA A 264 -8.59 1.34 3.51
N THR A 265 -7.67 2.29 3.46
CA THR A 265 -7.02 2.76 2.23
C THR A 265 -5.85 1.86 1.83
N SER A 266 -5.18 2.12 0.70
CA SER A 266 -4.02 1.35 0.20
C SER A 266 -2.89 1.19 1.21
N SER A 267 -2.78 2.11 2.18
CA SER A 267 -1.81 2.06 3.28
C SER A 267 -2.16 1.08 4.41
N LEU A 268 -3.35 0.47 4.36
CA LEU A 268 -4.03 -0.34 5.40
C LEU A 268 -4.38 0.45 6.66
N ARG A 269 -3.44 1.24 7.17
CA ARG A 269 -3.52 1.92 8.47
C ARG A 269 -4.20 3.27 8.45
N THR A 270 -4.42 3.84 7.26
CA THR A 270 -5.23 5.06 7.11
C THR A 270 -6.64 4.64 6.73
N LEU A 271 -7.59 5.08 7.52
CA LEU A 271 -8.99 4.71 7.45
C LEU A 271 -9.81 5.88 6.92
N TYR A 272 -10.76 5.57 6.04
CA TYR A 272 -11.63 6.51 5.37
C TYR A 272 -13.09 6.17 5.65
N ALA A 273 -13.92 7.20 5.83
CA ALA A 273 -15.37 7.08 5.82
C ALA A 273 -15.94 8.28 5.03
N PRO A 274 -16.94 8.06 4.15
CA PRO A 274 -17.44 9.09 3.25
C PRO A 274 -18.14 10.26 3.95
N ASP A 275 -18.65 10.04 5.17
CA ASP A 275 -19.37 11.06 5.95
C ASP A 275 -18.55 11.57 7.15
N CYS A 276 -17.27 11.21 7.24
CA CYS A 276 -16.39 11.65 8.31
C CYS A 276 -15.43 12.74 7.78
N PRO A 277 -15.32 13.91 8.43
CA PRO A 277 -14.40 14.97 8.01
C PRO A 277 -12.93 14.60 8.16
N TRP A 278 -12.64 13.48 8.83
CA TRP A 278 -11.29 13.02 9.12
C TRP A 278 -11.02 11.65 8.54
N MET A 279 -9.90 11.52 7.83
CA MET A 279 -9.22 10.25 7.66
C MET A 279 -8.35 10.00 8.90
N LEU A 280 -8.32 8.76 9.39
CA LEU A 280 -7.60 8.42 10.63
C LEU A 280 -6.46 7.46 10.33
N LYS A 281 -5.23 7.85 10.67
CA LYS A 281 -4.02 7.06 10.40
C LYS A 281 -3.42 6.52 11.69
N PHE A 282 -3.43 5.21 11.82
CA PHE A 282 -3.05 4.50 13.04
C PHE A 282 -1.63 3.90 12.98
N SER A 283 -1.06 3.65 14.16
CA SER A 283 -0.02 2.66 14.36
C SER A 283 -0.63 1.25 14.30
N VAL A 284 -0.31 0.46 13.28
CA VAL A 284 -0.74 -0.95 13.20
C VAL A 284 0.47 -1.88 13.21
N PRO A 285 0.43 -2.99 13.96
CA PRO A 285 1.56 -3.91 14.14
C PRO A 285 1.71 -4.86 12.94
N VAL A 286 1.65 -4.33 11.74
CA VAL A 286 1.76 -5.08 10.49
C VAL A 286 3.00 -4.60 9.75
N ARG A 287 3.83 -5.54 9.30
CA ARG A 287 4.92 -5.24 8.37
C ARG A 287 4.34 -5.18 6.97
N LEU A 288 4.32 -3.99 6.38
CA LEU A 288 3.96 -3.81 4.96
C LEU A 288 5.21 -3.33 4.23
N THR A 289 5.58 -4.04 3.16
CA THR A 289 6.86 -3.82 2.46
C THR A 289 8.04 -3.93 3.45
N ASN A 290 8.84 -2.88 3.59
CA ASN A 290 10.06 -2.88 4.40
C ASN A 290 9.88 -2.36 5.83
N SER A 291 8.66 -2.01 6.27
CA SER A 291 8.50 -1.31 7.55
C SER A 291 7.30 -1.83 8.35
N LEU A 292 7.53 -1.97 9.65
CA LEU A 292 6.44 -2.01 10.62
C LEU A 292 5.70 -0.67 10.57
N ARG A 293 4.37 -0.72 10.53
CA ARG A 293 3.53 0.46 10.36
C ARG A 293 3.18 1.13 11.69
N VAL A 294 4.20 1.36 12.51
CA VAL A 294 4.15 2.19 13.73
C VAL A 294 4.48 3.63 13.36
N THR A 295 3.71 4.56 13.90
CA THR A 295 3.98 6.01 13.79
C THR A 295 4.86 6.44 14.95
N LYS A 296 5.97 7.10 14.65
CA LYS A 296 6.90 7.57 15.69
C LYS A 296 6.43 8.89 16.29
N HIS A 297 6.80 9.18 17.53
CA HIS A 297 6.38 10.42 18.20
C HIS A 297 6.78 11.68 17.43
N ASN A 298 8.01 11.74 16.91
CA ASN A 298 8.49 12.88 16.13
C ASN A 298 7.73 13.07 14.80
N GLU A 299 7.22 11.98 14.20
CA GLU A 299 6.40 12.06 12.98
C GLU A 299 5.04 12.73 13.26
N LEU A 300 4.48 12.53 14.47
CA LEU A 300 3.24 13.18 14.90
C LEU A 300 3.41 14.70 15.00
N GLU A 301 4.46 15.14 15.69
CA GLU A 301 4.77 16.57 15.85
C GLU A 301 5.11 17.25 14.52
N THR A 302 5.80 16.51 13.63
CA THR A 302 6.15 16.99 12.28
C THR A 302 4.89 17.25 11.45
N GLY A 303 3.89 16.35 11.50
CA GLY A 303 2.62 16.53 10.78
C GLY A 303 1.90 17.82 11.18
N VAL A 304 1.78 18.06 12.49
CA VAL A 304 1.17 19.27 13.05
C VAL A 304 1.96 20.53 12.67
N SER A 305 3.29 20.46 12.76
CA SER A 305 4.16 21.58 12.41
C SER A 305 4.07 21.93 10.92
N MET A 306 4.00 20.92 10.06
CA MET A 306 3.82 21.10 8.62
C MET A 306 2.45 21.71 8.31
N ALA A 307 1.37 21.25 8.95
CA ALA A 307 0.04 21.83 8.77
C ALA A 307 0.00 23.32 9.16
N ARG A 308 0.67 23.71 10.26
CA ARG A 308 0.82 25.12 10.65
C ARG A 308 1.61 25.92 9.62
N LEU A 309 2.72 25.37 9.13
CA LEU A 309 3.57 26.02 8.12
C LEU A 309 2.81 26.24 6.81
N LEU A 310 2.16 25.20 6.28
CA LEU A 310 1.40 25.29 5.02
C LEU A 310 0.25 26.30 5.12
N HIS A 311 -0.42 26.37 6.27
CA HIS A 311 -1.43 27.40 6.54
C HIS A 311 -0.82 28.80 6.54
N GLN A 312 0.32 29.02 7.18
CA GLN A 312 1.01 30.32 7.21
C GLN A 312 1.52 30.76 5.82
N LEU A 313 1.99 29.82 5.01
CA LEU A 313 2.44 30.09 3.64
C LEU A 313 1.27 30.36 2.68
N GLY A 314 0.02 30.10 3.08
CA GLY A 314 -1.11 30.14 2.15
C GLY A 314 -0.89 29.16 1.00
N ALA A 315 -0.32 27.97 1.25
CA ALA A 315 0.09 27.06 0.19
C ALA A 315 -1.06 26.70 -0.77
N GLY A 316 -2.30 26.64 -0.26
CA GLY A 316 -3.50 26.43 -1.07
C GLY A 316 -3.85 27.59 -2.03
N SER A 317 -3.31 28.79 -1.83
CA SER A 317 -3.44 29.91 -2.77
C SER A 317 -2.26 30.06 -3.73
N LEU A 318 -1.15 29.35 -3.53
CA LEU A 318 0.00 29.37 -4.45
C LEU A 318 -0.34 28.67 -5.77
N HIS A 319 -1.04 27.53 -5.70
CA HIS A 319 -1.42 26.75 -6.87
C HIS A 319 -2.89 26.26 -6.76
N PRO A 320 -3.82 26.79 -7.58
CA PRO A 320 -5.26 26.51 -7.42
C PRO A 320 -5.67 25.06 -7.74
N ARG A 321 -4.81 24.30 -8.43
CA ARG A 321 -5.04 22.89 -8.80
C ARG A 321 -4.23 21.90 -7.95
N PHE A 322 -3.57 22.40 -6.91
CA PHE A 322 -2.71 21.60 -6.05
C PHE A 322 -3.12 21.80 -4.59
N SER A 323 -3.24 20.69 -3.89
CA SER A 323 -3.60 20.67 -2.48
C SER A 323 -2.83 19.59 -1.76
N ILE A 324 -2.33 19.91 -0.57
CA ILE A 324 -1.71 18.95 0.34
C ILE A 324 -2.75 18.55 1.38
N LEU A 325 -2.94 17.25 1.58
CA LEU A 325 -3.76 16.74 2.69
C LEU A 325 -2.99 16.96 3.99
N ASN A 326 -3.52 17.80 4.88
CA ASN A 326 -2.84 18.07 6.15
C ASN A 326 -3.08 16.93 7.13
N ASP A 327 -2.10 16.75 8.02
CA ASP A 327 -2.20 15.95 9.23
C ASP A 327 -2.31 16.92 10.43
N PRO A 328 -3.43 17.68 10.59
CA PRO A 328 -3.49 18.82 11.49
C PRO A 328 -3.46 18.46 12.97
N ALA A 329 -3.70 17.21 13.35
CA ALA A 329 -3.71 16.81 14.74
C ALA A 329 -3.31 15.35 14.96
N TYR A 330 -2.89 15.04 16.18
CA TYR A 330 -2.70 13.68 16.65
C TYR A 330 -3.18 13.50 18.08
N LEU A 331 -3.43 12.25 18.45
CA LEU A 331 -3.78 11.81 19.80
C LEU A 331 -2.99 10.53 20.13
N THR A 332 -2.49 10.42 21.36
CA THR A 332 -1.77 9.23 21.84
C THR A 332 -1.78 9.17 23.38
N LEU A 333 -1.21 8.11 23.94
CA LEU A 333 -0.89 8.00 25.37
C LEU A 333 0.60 8.20 25.62
N THR A 334 0.93 8.73 26.79
CA THR A 334 2.28 8.76 27.36
C THR A 334 2.40 7.61 28.36
N LEU A 335 3.28 6.65 28.05
CA LEU A 335 3.59 5.53 28.95
C LEU A 335 5.00 5.73 29.53
N PRO A 336 5.20 5.61 30.86
CA PRO A 336 6.51 5.76 31.47
C PRO A 336 7.54 4.82 30.85
N GLY A 337 8.70 5.37 30.43
CA GLY A 337 9.79 4.57 29.87
C GLY A 337 9.65 4.18 28.40
N ARG A 338 8.57 4.58 27.71
CA ARG A 338 8.35 4.32 26.27
C ARG A 338 8.26 5.61 25.48
N ARG A 339 8.78 5.55 24.25
CA ARG A 339 8.66 6.65 23.27
C ARG A 339 7.33 6.60 22.54
N GLU A 340 6.96 5.41 22.08
CA GLU A 340 5.67 5.13 21.45
C GLU A 340 4.84 4.25 22.38
N SER A 341 3.59 4.65 22.63
CA SER A 341 2.62 3.88 23.42
C SER A 341 1.90 2.83 22.60
N GLY A 342 1.94 2.97 21.27
CA GLY A 342 1.15 2.16 20.37
C GLY A 342 -0.28 2.67 20.22
N PHE A 343 -0.67 3.79 20.85
CA PHE A 343 -1.99 4.45 20.69
C PHE A 343 -1.94 5.63 19.70
N GLU A 344 -0.84 5.79 18.96
CA GLU A 344 -0.69 6.93 18.06
C GLU A 344 -1.74 6.88 16.93
N VAL A 345 -2.53 7.95 16.87
CA VAL A 345 -3.46 8.23 15.77
C VAL A 345 -3.22 9.65 15.25
N ILE A 346 -3.14 9.77 13.93
CA ILE A 346 -3.12 11.04 13.22
C ILE A 346 -4.51 11.28 12.64
N PHE A 347 -5.00 12.51 12.80
CA PHE A 347 -6.17 13.03 12.10
C PHE A 347 -5.70 13.73 10.84
N ARG A 348 -6.25 13.33 9.70
CA ARG A 348 -5.97 13.88 8.38
C ARG A 348 -7.24 14.46 7.78
N ASP A 349 -7.13 15.59 7.08
CA ASP A 349 -8.26 16.19 6.37
C ASP A 349 -8.87 15.19 5.37
N ASN A 350 -10.20 15.06 5.36
CA ASN A 350 -10.92 14.28 4.35
C ASN A 350 -11.67 15.20 3.36
N PRO A 351 -11.08 15.57 2.21
CA PRO A 351 -11.77 16.35 1.19
C PRO A 351 -12.66 15.50 0.28
N PHE A 352 -12.68 14.18 0.47
CA PHE A 352 -13.34 13.23 -0.45
C PHE A 352 -14.75 12.82 0.01
N MET A 353 -15.36 13.58 0.90
CA MET A 353 -16.66 13.26 1.48
C MET A 353 -17.80 13.26 0.45
N GLY A 354 -18.81 12.41 0.67
CA GLY A 354 -19.95 12.28 -0.22
C GLY A 354 -19.52 12.00 -1.67
N THR A 355 -19.88 12.89 -2.60
CA THR A 355 -19.50 12.78 -4.01
C THR A 355 -18.19 13.49 -4.36
N ALA A 356 -17.53 14.17 -3.41
CA ALA A 356 -16.30 14.90 -3.68
C ALA A 356 -15.11 13.98 -4.00
N GLY A 357 -15.19 12.70 -3.62
CA GLY A 357 -14.22 11.67 -4.00
C GLY A 357 -14.42 11.10 -5.41
N ASN A 358 -15.48 11.45 -6.14
CA ASN A 358 -15.75 10.90 -7.46
C ASN A 358 -14.68 11.33 -8.46
N GLY A 359 -14.20 10.40 -9.28
CA GLY A 359 -13.14 10.64 -10.26
C GLY A 359 -11.74 10.83 -9.66
N ILE A 360 -11.60 10.86 -8.33
CA ILE A 360 -10.30 10.90 -7.67
C ILE A 360 -9.69 9.50 -7.67
N CYS A 361 -8.50 9.37 -8.24
CA CYS A 361 -7.78 8.10 -8.29
C CYS A 361 -6.33 8.31 -7.86
N ASN A 362 -5.82 7.48 -6.96
CA ASN A 362 -4.39 7.52 -6.65
C ASN A 362 -3.58 7.07 -7.88
N LEU A 363 -2.42 7.69 -8.07
CA LEU A 363 -1.58 7.44 -9.25
C LEU A 363 -1.14 5.97 -9.33
N ALA A 364 -0.90 5.33 -8.18
CA ALA A 364 -0.48 3.94 -8.12
C ALA A 364 -1.51 2.98 -8.77
N ALA A 365 -2.79 3.16 -8.47
CA ALA A 365 -3.88 2.38 -9.06
C ALA A 365 -4.08 2.76 -10.54
N LEU A 366 -4.04 4.05 -10.88
CA LEU A 366 -4.19 4.52 -12.26
C LEU A 366 -3.12 3.93 -13.20
N THR A 367 -1.88 3.79 -12.72
CA THR A 367 -0.74 3.25 -13.48
C THR A 367 -0.46 1.78 -13.23
N ALA A 368 -1.27 1.09 -12.42
CA ALA A 368 -1.07 -0.32 -12.13
C ALA A 368 -1.25 -1.18 -13.39
N ASP A 369 -0.60 -2.35 -13.39
CA ASP A 369 -0.94 -3.38 -14.36
C ASP A 369 -2.43 -3.75 -14.24
N PRO A 370 -3.14 -3.97 -15.37
CA PRO A 370 -4.55 -4.32 -15.35
C PRO A 370 -4.74 -5.73 -14.82
N LEU A 371 -5.94 -6.00 -14.30
CA LEU A 371 -6.39 -7.36 -14.06
C LEU A 371 -6.33 -8.18 -15.36
N PRO A 372 -6.14 -9.52 -15.29
CA PRO A 372 -6.06 -10.35 -16.49
C PRO A 372 -7.26 -10.16 -17.43
N GLY A 373 -6.98 -9.87 -18.70
CA GLY A 373 -8.00 -9.63 -19.72
C GLY A 373 -8.62 -8.23 -19.73
N ARG A 374 -8.15 -7.31 -18.86
CA ARG A 374 -8.62 -5.92 -18.79
C ARG A 374 -7.60 -4.95 -19.43
N THR A 375 -8.08 -3.78 -19.82
CA THR A 375 -7.25 -2.67 -20.29
C THR A 375 -6.71 -1.88 -19.10
N PRO A 376 -5.45 -1.41 -19.12
CA PRO A 376 -4.94 -0.52 -18.07
C PRO A 376 -5.80 0.73 -17.89
N LEU A 377 -6.01 1.18 -16.64
CA LEU A 377 -6.90 2.31 -16.34
C LEU A 377 -6.48 3.60 -17.04
N LEU A 378 -5.18 3.91 -17.02
CA LEU A 378 -4.64 5.07 -17.74
C LEU A 378 -4.91 4.96 -19.25
N ASN A 379 -4.71 3.78 -19.85
CA ASN A 379 -5.00 3.59 -21.28
C ASN A 379 -6.49 3.81 -21.59
N SER A 380 -7.40 3.28 -20.77
CA SER A 380 -8.84 3.50 -20.90
C SER A 380 -9.19 4.98 -20.77
N LEU A 381 -8.54 5.71 -19.84
CA LEU A 381 -8.70 7.15 -19.70
C LEU A 381 -8.24 7.90 -20.95
N ILE A 382 -7.04 7.60 -21.45
CA ILE A 382 -6.50 8.23 -22.67
C ILE A 382 -7.38 7.96 -23.89
N GLN A 383 -7.89 6.74 -24.05
CA GLN A 383 -8.79 6.40 -25.14
C GLN A 383 -10.10 7.18 -25.08
N ARG A 384 -10.70 7.33 -23.89
CA ARG A 384 -11.90 8.16 -23.69
C ARG A 384 -11.61 9.63 -24.01
N LEU A 385 -10.52 10.19 -23.48
CA LEU A 385 -10.14 11.58 -23.75
C LEU A 385 -9.95 11.86 -25.25
N ALA A 386 -9.32 10.94 -25.98
CA ALA A 386 -9.14 11.05 -27.42
C ALA A 386 -10.48 11.03 -28.18
N ALA A 387 -11.40 10.14 -27.78
CA ALA A 387 -12.74 10.06 -28.37
C ALA A 387 -13.57 11.32 -28.11
N ASP A 388 -13.56 11.81 -26.86
CA ASP A 388 -14.36 12.97 -26.43
C ASP A 388 -13.90 14.28 -27.09
N HIS A 389 -12.60 14.41 -27.40
CA HIS A 389 -12.00 15.64 -27.93
C HIS A 389 -11.61 15.56 -29.43
N GLY A 390 -11.95 14.46 -30.12
CA GLY A 390 -11.71 14.31 -31.56
C GLY A 390 -10.24 14.22 -31.98
N GLY A 391 -9.38 13.64 -31.14
CA GLY A 391 -7.93 13.52 -31.36
C GLY A 391 -7.43 12.07 -31.41
N THR A 392 -6.11 11.88 -31.56
CA THR A 392 -5.51 10.54 -31.46
C THR A 392 -5.20 10.18 -30.00
N PRO A 393 -5.12 8.88 -29.63
CA PRO A 393 -4.66 8.48 -28.30
C PRO A 393 -3.27 9.02 -27.93
N ALA A 394 -2.39 9.24 -28.91
CA ALA A 394 -1.07 9.80 -28.68
C ALA A 394 -1.15 11.28 -28.26
N ASP A 395 -2.00 12.07 -28.92
CA ASP A 395 -2.22 13.48 -28.57
C ASP A 395 -2.85 13.62 -27.18
N ALA A 396 -3.87 12.79 -26.90
CA ALA A 396 -4.51 12.75 -25.58
C ALA A 396 -3.53 12.34 -24.47
N ALA A 397 -2.64 11.37 -24.73
CA ALA A 397 -1.59 10.98 -23.78
C ALA A 397 -0.62 12.13 -23.49
N ARG A 398 -0.20 12.88 -24.52
CA ARG A 398 0.68 14.05 -24.35
C ARG A 398 0.01 15.12 -23.49
N LEU A 399 -1.23 15.49 -23.82
CA LEU A 399 -1.99 16.50 -23.09
C LEU A 399 -2.24 16.09 -21.63
N TRP A 400 -2.59 14.82 -21.40
CA TRP A 400 -2.76 14.30 -20.04
C TRP A 400 -1.46 14.39 -19.24
N PHE A 401 -0.33 14.02 -19.85
CA PHE A 401 0.96 14.05 -19.17
C PHE A 401 1.42 15.49 -18.87
N GLU A 402 1.23 16.43 -19.81
CA GLU A 402 1.47 17.86 -19.57
C GLU A 402 0.61 18.40 -18.42
N ALA A 403 -0.67 18.02 -18.37
CA ALA A 403 -1.55 18.39 -17.27
C ALA A 403 -1.09 17.78 -15.93
N TYR A 404 -0.65 16.52 -15.92
CA TYR A 404 -0.09 15.88 -14.73
C TYR A 404 1.14 16.65 -14.20
N LEU A 405 2.08 17.01 -15.08
CA LEU A 405 3.26 17.78 -14.70
C LEU A 405 2.87 19.16 -14.13
N THR A 406 1.95 19.85 -14.78
CA THR A 406 1.49 21.18 -14.34
C THR A 406 0.76 21.14 -12.99
N CYS A 407 0.00 20.08 -12.71
CA CYS A 407 -0.79 19.97 -11.49
C CYS A 407 -0.01 19.35 -10.31
N MET A 408 1.04 18.57 -10.57
CA MET A 408 1.78 17.83 -9.55
C MET A 408 3.24 18.25 -9.45
N LEU A 409 3.97 18.29 -10.57
CA LEU A 409 5.42 18.53 -10.55
C LEU A 409 5.74 20.00 -10.28
N ASP A 410 5.16 20.92 -11.06
CA ASP A 410 5.47 22.35 -10.93
C ASP A 410 5.20 22.88 -9.51
N PRO A 411 4.02 22.60 -8.89
CA PRO A 411 3.76 23.05 -7.52
C PRO A 411 4.70 22.45 -6.47
N VAL A 412 5.14 21.20 -6.66
CA VAL A 412 6.08 20.54 -5.75
C VAL A 412 7.48 21.13 -5.87
N LEU A 413 7.89 21.51 -7.09
CA LEU A 413 9.17 22.18 -7.32
C LEU A 413 9.16 23.62 -6.79
N ASP A 414 8.05 24.34 -6.92
CA ASP A 414 7.94 25.72 -6.41
C ASP A 414 7.93 25.77 -4.86
N LEU A 415 7.47 24.70 -4.21
CA LEU A 415 7.52 24.55 -2.75
C LEU A 415 8.88 24.11 -2.20
N TYR A 416 9.74 23.51 -3.04
CA TYR A 416 11.07 23.01 -2.67
C TYR A 416 12.13 24.11 -2.76
#